data_AF-A0A9P3GJD0-F1
#
_entry.id   AF-A0A9P3GJD0-F1
#
_cell.length_a   1.000
_cell.length_b   1.000
_cell.length_c   1.000
_cell.angle_alpha   90.00
_cell.angle_beta   90.00
_cell.angle_gamma   90.00
#
_symmetry.space_group_name_H-M   'P 1'
#
loop_
_entity.id
_entity.type
_entity.pdbx_description
1 polymer ?
#
loop_
_entity_poly.entity_id
_entity_poly.type
_entity_poly.pdbx_seq_one_letter_code
_entity_poly.pdbx_strand_id
1 'polypeptide(L)'
;MLAITRGLGQDKLTYYGISYGSVFGATFAAMFPDNVRRIAIDGVVNAHEWYQGNYFAKGSLTNTDAALEDIYAACVAAGPTACPIYEATPALVRARVNRLIERVAVAPVPVFNSSAAPAFAVVDYALVVGQLLGMVGSPYDGPLEFAQAVVALEHGDGAPMYTGSTKAWFA
;
A
#
# COMPACT_ATOMS: atom_id res chain seq x y z
N MET A 1 18.77 -15.03 -12.57
CA MET A 1 19.07 -15.77 -11.33
C MET A 1 20.19 -16.79 -11.53
N LEU A 2 20.06 -17.80 -12.41
CA LEU A 2 21.12 -18.84 -12.59
C LEU A 2 22.50 -18.27 -12.95
N ALA A 3 22.54 -17.35 -13.93
CA ALA A 3 23.78 -16.67 -14.32
C ALA A 3 24.39 -15.84 -13.18
N ILE A 4 23.54 -15.20 -12.36
CA ILE A 4 23.98 -14.43 -11.19
C ILE A 4 24.60 -15.38 -10.16
N THR A 5 23.94 -16.50 -9.85
CA THR A 5 24.45 -17.52 -8.92
C THR A 5 25.82 -18.04 -9.36
N ARG A 6 25.99 -18.38 -10.64
CA ARG A 6 27.27 -18.84 -11.20
C ARG A 6 28.33 -17.74 -11.22
N GLY A 7 27.95 -16.51 -11.58
CA GLY A 7 28.85 -15.36 -11.55
C GLY A 7 29.37 -15.03 -10.16
N LEU A 8 28.62 -15.38 -9.11
CA LEU A 8 29.04 -15.31 -7.71
C LEU A 8 29.84 -16.53 -7.24
N GLY A 9 30.20 -17.46 -8.14
CA GLY A 9 30.93 -18.68 -7.81
C GLY A 9 30.12 -19.71 -7.01
N GLN A 10 28.78 -19.63 -7.05
CA GLN A 10 27.90 -20.56 -6.37
C GLN A 10 27.27 -21.56 -7.36
N ASP A 11 27.18 -22.83 -6.95
CA ASP A 11 26.57 -23.89 -7.77
C ASP A 11 25.03 -23.88 -7.71
N LYS A 12 24.48 -23.45 -6.58
CA LYS A 12 23.05 -23.48 -6.26
C LYS A 12 22.59 -22.19 -5.59
N LEU A 13 21.37 -21.77 -5.94
CA LEU A 13 20.76 -20.53 -5.47
C LEU A 13 20.34 -20.64 -4.00
N THR A 14 20.73 -19.63 -3.20
CA THR A 14 20.08 -19.30 -1.93
C THR A 14 19.33 -17.99 -2.13
N TYR A 15 18.01 -17.99 -1.96
CA TYR A 15 17.16 -16.84 -2.31
C TYR A 15 16.09 -16.58 -1.27
N TYR A 16 15.88 -15.30 -0.99
CA TYR A 16 14.74 -14.79 -0.24
C TYR A 16 14.00 -13.80 -1.15
N GLY A 17 12.72 -14.04 -1.40
CA GLY A 17 11.92 -13.22 -2.31
C GLY A 17 10.65 -12.71 -1.65
N ILE A 18 10.48 -11.39 -1.61
CA ILE A 18 9.27 -10.76 -1.07
C ILE A 18 8.37 -10.28 -2.22
N SER A 19 7.05 -10.40 -2.05
CA SER A 19 6.06 -9.85 -2.99
C SER A 19 6.29 -10.39 -4.41
N TYR A 20 6.54 -9.54 -5.41
CA TYR A 20 6.88 -9.97 -6.76
C TYR A 20 8.10 -10.93 -6.81
N GLY A 21 9.03 -10.83 -5.86
CA GLY A 21 10.13 -11.77 -5.70
C GLY A 21 9.67 -13.21 -5.46
N SER A 22 8.49 -13.43 -4.88
CA SER A 22 7.92 -14.77 -4.73
C SER A 22 7.65 -15.45 -6.08
N VAL A 23 7.21 -14.69 -7.10
CA VAL A 23 7.03 -15.19 -8.47
C VAL A 23 8.36 -15.65 -9.04
N PHE A 24 9.43 -14.89 -8.85
CA PHE A 24 10.78 -15.27 -9.28
C PHE A 24 11.29 -16.52 -8.57
N GLY A 25 11.10 -16.59 -7.24
CA GLY A 25 11.50 -17.76 -6.46
C GLY A 25 10.78 -19.02 -6.93
N ALA A 26 9.46 -18.97 -7.09
CA ALA A 26 8.65 -20.09 -7.56
C ALA A 26 9.02 -20.51 -8.99
N THR A 27 9.20 -19.54 -9.89
CA THR A 27 9.56 -19.80 -11.29
C THR A 27 10.94 -20.40 -11.42
N PHE A 28 11.91 -19.89 -10.67
CA PHE A 28 13.26 -20.45 -10.65
C PHE A 28 13.26 -21.89 -10.14
N ALA A 29 12.54 -22.17 -9.05
CA ALA A 29 12.43 -23.52 -8.49
C ALA A 29 11.78 -24.49 -9.47
N ALA A 30 10.78 -24.05 -10.25
CA ALA A 30 10.13 -24.87 -11.27
C ALA A 30 11.02 -25.15 -12.49
N MET A 31 11.80 -24.17 -12.95
CA MET A 31 12.64 -24.30 -14.14
C MET A 31 14.00 -24.96 -13.87
N PHE A 32 14.58 -24.76 -12.68
CA PHE A 32 15.93 -25.21 -12.32
C PHE A 32 15.95 -25.88 -10.92
N PRO A 33 15.14 -26.93 -10.70
CA PRO A 33 14.97 -27.53 -9.37
C PRO A 33 16.30 -28.02 -8.76
N ASP A 34 17.20 -28.59 -9.57
CA ASP A 34 18.50 -29.07 -9.11
C ASP A 34 19.48 -27.96 -8.69
N ASN A 35 19.22 -26.72 -9.14
CA ASN A 35 20.01 -25.54 -8.81
C ASN A 35 19.47 -24.78 -7.60
N VAL A 36 18.55 -25.36 -6.83
CA VAL A 36 18.06 -24.78 -5.58
C VAL A 36 18.87 -25.31 -4.40
N ARG A 37 19.41 -24.39 -3.58
CA ARG A 37 19.96 -24.73 -2.26
C ARG A 37 18.90 -24.49 -1.18
N ARG A 38 18.43 -23.25 -1.08
CA ARG A 38 17.38 -22.82 -0.14
C ARG A 38 16.60 -21.67 -0.76
N ILE A 39 15.28 -21.75 -0.70
CA ILE A 39 14.39 -20.67 -1.13
C ILE A 39 13.42 -20.41 0.01
N ALA A 40 13.30 -19.14 0.39
CA ALA A 40 12.20 -18.62 1.18
C ALA A 40 11.48 -17.56 0.34
N ILE A 41 10.16 -17.60 0.34
CA ILE A 41 9.33 -16.59 -0.32
C ILE A 41 8.29 -16.09 0.68
N ASP A 42 8.10 -14.78 0.72
CA ASP A 42 7.24 -14.08 1.69
C ASP A 42 6.33 -13.08 0.96
N GLY A 43 5.09 -12.91 1.43
CA GLY A 43 4.05 -12.21 0.66
C GLY A 43 3.80 -12.91 -0.68
N VAL A 44 3.40 -14.19 -0.63
CA VAL A 44 3.39 -15.10 -1.78
C VAL A 44 2.30 -14.71 -2.79
N VAL A 45 2.73 -14.33 -3.99
CA VAL A 45 1.87 -14.11 -5.14
C VAL A 45 1.48 -15.45 -5.76
N ASN A 46 0.21 -15.62 -6.11
CA ASN A 46 -0.23 -16.77 -6.89
C ASN A 46 0.39 -16.69 -8.31
N ALA A 47 1.38 -17.54 -8.58
CA ALA A 47 2.11 -17.54 -9.85
C ALA A 47 1.21 -17.84 -11.06
N HIS A 48 0.17 -18.67 -10.91
CA HIS A 48 -0.76 -18.96 -12.01
C HIS A 48 -1.55 -17.70 -12.39
N GLU A 49 -2.09 -17.00 -11.40
CA GLU A 49 -2.82 -15.75 -11.63
C GLU A 49 -1.89 -14.68 -12.20
N TRP A 50 -0.65 -14.60 -11.73
CA TRP A 50 0.35 -13.68 -12.25
C TRP A 50 0.61 -13.90 -13.75
N TYR A 51 0.95 -15.12 -14.15
CA TYR A 51 1.26 -15.43 -15.55
C TYR A 51 0.04 -15.36 -16.48
N GLN A 52 -1.18 -15.48 -15.94
CA GLN A 52 -2.42 -15.26 -16.68
C GLN A 52 -2.85 -13.78 -16.74
N GLY A 53 -2.11 -12.86 -16.11
CA GLY A 53 -2.49 -11.45 -16.03
C GLY A 53 -3.69 -11.17 -15.12
N ASN A 54 -4.06 -12.11 -14.26
CA ASN A 54 -5.24 -12.06 -13.39
C ASN A 54 -4.94 -11.59 -11.95
N TYR A 55 -3.69 -11.26 -11.63
CA TYR A 55 -3.25 -10.95 -10.26
C TYR A 55 -4.13 -9.88 -9.58
N PHE A 56 -4.33 -8.73 -10.22
CA PHE A 56 -5.16 -7.65 -9.66
C PHE A 56 -6.66 -7.90 -9.79
N ALA A 57 -7.08 -8.73 -10.74
CA ALA A 57 -8.49 -9.00 -10.99
C ALA A 57 -9.08 -10.07 -10.04
N LYS A 58 -8.24 -10.93 -9.45
CA LYS A 58 -8.70 -12.10 -8.69
C LYS A 58 -8.09 -12.25 -7.30
N GLY A 59 -6.79 -12.01 -7.15
CA GLY A 59 -6.07 -12.41 -5.92
C GLY A 59 -5.67 -11.25 -5.02
N SER A 60 -5.07 -10.20 -5.61
CA SER A 60 -4.29 -9.18 -4.88
C SER A 60 -5.09 -8.34 -3.87
N LEU A 61 -6.39 -8.13 -4.11
CA LEU A 61 -7.20 -7.18 -3.34
C LEU A 61 -8.29 -7.83 -2.47
N THR A 62 -8.30 -9.17 -2.39
CA THR A 62 -9.39 -9.93 -1.75
C THR A 62 -9.55 -9.65 -0.26
N ASN A 63 -8.49 -9.28 0.43
CA ASN A 63 -8.49 -9.03 1.88
C ASN A 63 -8.32 -7.55 2.25
N THR A 64 -8.24 -6.65 1.26
CA THR A 64 -7.96 -5.23 1.50
C THR A 64 -9.05 -4.57 2.35
N ASP A 65 -10.32 -4.89 2.07
CA ASP A 65 -11.45 -4.35 2.84
C ASP A 65 -11.41 -4.80 4.30
N ALA A 66 -11.09 -6.08 4.56
CA ALA A 66 -10.97 -6.59 5.91
C ALA A 66 -9.84 -5.90 6.70
N ALA A 67 -8.69 -5.68 6.05
CA ALA A 67 -7.58 -4.95 6.67
C ALA A 67 -7.93 -3.48 6.96
N LEU A 68 -8.70 -2.83 6.08
CA LEU A 68 -9.21 -1.48 6.34
C LEU A 68 -10.17 -1.46 7.53
N GLU A 69 -11.05 -2.46 7.67
CA GLU A 69 -11.93 -2.59 8.84
C GLU A 69 -11.13 -2.73 10.14
N ASP A 70 -10.04 -3.50 10.14
CA ASP A 70 -9.17 -3.63 11.32
C ASP A 70 -8.52 -2.28 11.70
N ILE A 71 -8.10 -1.48 10.71
CA ILE A 71 -7.55 -0.14 10.93
C ILE A 71 -8.62 0.80 11.49
N TYR A 72 -9.85 0.75 10.97
CA TYR A 72 -10.96 1.55 11.50
C TYR A 72 -11.35 1.12 12.91
N ALA A 73 -11.33 -0.18 13.21
CA ALA A 73 -11.53 -0.70 14.56
C ALA A 73 -10.43 -0.22 15.52
N ALA A 74 -9.18 -0.24 15.09
CA ALA A 74 -8.06 0.30 15.87
C ALA A 74 -8.21 1.80 16.14
N CYS A 75 -8.67 2.59 15.16
CA CYS A 75 -8.97 4.01 15.34
C CYS A 75 -10.05 4.25 16.41
N VAL A 76 -11.13 3.47 16.39
CA VAL A 76 -12.19 3.57 17.40
C VAL A 76 -11.68 3.18 18.79
N ALA A 77 -10.92 2.09 18.88
CA ALA A 77 -10.32 1.63 20.14
C ALA A 77 -9.33 2.64 20.74
N ALA A 78 -8.59 3.35 19.88
CA ALA A 78 -7.66 4.40 20.29
C ALA A 78 -8.37 5.66 20.83
N GLY A 79 -9.62 5.90 20.41
CA GLY A 79 -10.43 7.01 20.86
C GLY A 79 -10.08 8.37 20.24
N PRO A 80 -10.85 9.42 20.55
CA PRO A 80 -10.77 10.73 19.88
C PRO A 80 -9.47 11.49 20.14
N THR A 81 -8.73 11.15 21.19
CA THR A 81 -7.45 11.78 21.53
C THR A 81 -6.29 11.23 20.69
N ALA A 82 -6.39 9.99 20.24
CA ALA A 82 -5.32 9.31 19.52
C ALA A 82 -5.64 9.09 18.03
N CYS A 83 -6.91 9.02 17.64
CA CYS A 83 -7.33 8.95 16.24
C CYS A 83 -8.05 10.23 15.78
N PRO A 84 -7.46 11.03 14.88
CA PRO A 84 -8.08 12.27 14.37
C PRO A 84 -9.40 12.08 13.62
N ILE A 85 -9.58 10.92 12.98
CA ILE A 85 -10.81 10.57 12.24
C ILE A 85 -11.79 9.75 13.07
N TYR A 86 -11.61 9.74 14.39
CA TYR A 86 -12.46 8.99 15.31
C TYR A 86 -13.96 9.26 15.08
N GLU A 87 -14.72 8.18 15.16
CA GLU A 87 -16.18 8.16 15.21
C GLU A 87 -16.61 7.06 16.19
N ALA A 88 -17.90 7.02 16.55
CA ALA A 88 -18.39 6.07 17.55
C ALA A 88 -18.29 4.59 17.14
N THR A 89 -18.18 4.29 15.83
CA THR A 89 -18.07 2.90 15.33
C THR A 89 -17.17 2.83 14.08
N PRO A 90 -16.56 1.67 13.76
CA PRO A 90 -15.71 1.52 12.58
C PRO A 90 -16.44 1.85 11.29
N ALA A 91 -17.73 1.49 11.20
CA ALA A 91 -18.60 1.80 10.07
C ALA A 91 -18.76 3.32 9.85
N LEU A 92 -18.78 4.12 10.92
CA LEU A 92 -18.83 5.58 10.82
C LEU A 92 -17.49 6.17 10.39
N VAL A 93 -16.36 5.63 10.87
CA VAL A 93 -15.01 6.02 10.40
C VAL A 93 -14.89 5.74 8.90
N ARG A 94 -15.26 4.53 8.45
CA ARG A 94 -15.32 4.17 7.04
C ARG A 94 -16.21 5.12 6.24
N ALA A 95 -17.41 5.43 6.74
CA ALA A 95 -18.32 6.34 6.06
C ALA A 95 -17.73 7.75 5.93
N ARG A 96 -16.98 8.23 6.94
CA ARG A 96 -16.27 9.51 6.90
C ARG A 96 -15.19 9.52 5.81
N VAL A 97 -14.36 8.47 5.76
CA VAL A 97 -13.33 8.32 4.73
C VAL A 97 -13.96 8.23 3.32
N ASN A 98 -15.02 7.42 3.14
CA ASN A 98 -15.70 7.29 1.84
C ASN A 98 -16.30 8.61 1.35
N ARG A 99 -16.93 9.39 2.25
CA ARG A 99 -17.43 10.73 1.89
C ARG A 99 -16.32 11.65 1.39
N LEU A 100 -15.11 11.56 1.97
CA LEU A 100 -13.97 12.34 1.51
C LEU A 100 -13.53 11.90 0.11
N ILE A 101 -13.41 10.59 -0.12
CA ILE A 101 -13.05 10.01 -1.43
C ILE A 101 -14.04 10.47 -2.51
N GLU A 102 -15.35 10.40 -2.23
CA GLU A 102 -16.41 10.83 -3.15
C GLU A 102 -16.33 12.34 -3.43
N ARG A 103 -16.02 13.16 -2.41
CA ARG A 103 -15.87 14.61 -2.60
C ARG A 103 -14.69 14.94 -3.52
N VAL A 104 -13.52 14.36 -3.28
CA VAL A 104 -12.33 14.65 -4.10
C VAL A 104 -12.39 14.06 -5.50
N ALA A 105 -13.27 13.08 -5.74
CA ALA A 105 -13.57 12.58 -7.09
C ALA A 105 -14.28 13.64 -7.95
N VAL A 106 -15.10 14.52 -7.34
CA VAL A 106 -15.87 15.55 -8.05
C VAL A 106 -15.18 16.92 -7.99
N ALA A 107 -14.54 17.24 -6.86
CA ALA A 107 -13.83 18.48 -6.63
C ALA A 107 -12.42 18.21 -6.08
N PRO A 108 -11.45 17.87 -6.94
CA PRO A 108 -10.07 17.64 -6.53
C PRO A 108 -9.45 18.89 -5.87
N VAL A 109 -8.55 18.67 -4.92
CA VAL A 109 -7.92 19.77 -4.14
C VAL A 109 -6.53 20.07 -4.71
N PRO A 110 -6.27 21.28 -5.23
CA PRO A 110 -4.95 21.65 -5.69
C PRO A 110 -4.00 21.83 -4.50
N VAL A 111 -2.77 21.37 -4.66
CA VAL A 111 -1.67 21.58 -3.72
C VAL A 111 -0.67 22.51 -4.37
N PHE A 112 -0.34 23.58 -3.66
CA PHE A 112 0.67 24.54 -4.07
C PHE A 112 1.67 24.71 -2.93
N ASN A 113 2.92 24.31 -3.18
CA ASN A 113 4.03 24.61 -2.28
C ASN A 113 4.89 25.73 -2.90
N SER A 114 4.97 26.89 -2.22
CA SER A 114 5.79 28.03 -2.63
C SER A 114 7.25 27.98 -2.15
N SER A 115 7.71 26.83 -1.67
CA SER A 115 9.11 26.61 -1.27
C SER A 115 10.09 26.70 -2.45
N ALA A 116 11.40 26.68 -2.16
CA ALA A 116 12.48 26.80 -3.16
C ALA A 116 12.44 25.77 -4.31
N ALA A 117 11.72 24.65 -4.13
CA ALA A 117 11.33 23.72 -5.18
C ALA A 117 9.79 23.68 -5.24
N PRO A 118 9.15 24.55 -6.06
CA PRO A 118 7.70 24.62 -6.11
C PRO A 118 7.12 23.32 -6.66
N ALA A 119 6.27 22.67 -5.87
CA ALA A 119 5.53 21.50 -6.29
C ALA A 119 4.07 21.90 -6.51
N PHE A 120 3.57 21.60 -7.70
CA PHE A 120 2.16 21.66 -8.04
C PHE A 120 1.65 20.23 -8.09
N ALA A 121 0.58 19.95 -7.37
CA ALA A 121 -0.09 18.67 -7.41
C ALA A 121 -1.59 18.83 -7.26
N VAL A 122 -2.31 17.74 -7.47
CA VAL A 122 -3.75 17.66 -7.24
C VAL A 122 -4.00 16.42 -6.40
N VAL A 123 -4.73 16.60 -5.31
CA VAL A 123 -5.29 15.49 -4.53
C VAL A 123 -6.64 15.14 -5.14
N ASP A 124 -6.68 14.04 -5.88
CA ASP A 124 -7.86 13.49 -6.51
C ASP A 124 -8.21 12.10 -5.92
N TYR A 125 -9.26 11.48 -6.46
CA TYR A 125 -9.68 10.13 -6.08
C TYR A 125 -8.53 9.12 -6.12
N ALA A 126 -7.75 9.10 -7.21
CA ALA A 126 -6.72 8.10 -7.41
C ALA A 126 -5.60 8.22 -6.38
N LEU A 127 -5.23 9.46 -6.03
CA LEU A 127 -4.21 9.71 -5.01
C LEU A 127 -4.67 9.23 -3.63
N VAL A 128 -5.90 9.56 -3.23
CA VAL A 128 -6.44 9.15 -1.91
C VAL A 128 -6.60 7.63 -1.83
N VAL A 129 -7.10 6.98 -2.89
CA VAL A 129 -7.21 5.51 -2.94
C VAL A 129 -5.84 4.85 -2.95
N GLY A 130 -4.85 5.40 -3.65
CA GLY A 130 -3.48 4.91 -3.63
C GLY A 130 -2.85 5.00 -2.23
N GLN A 131 -3.11 6.09 -1.51
CA GLN A 131 -2.71 6.26 -0.11
C GLN A 131 -3.36 5.21 0.81
N LEU A 132 -4.66 4.97 0.66
CA LEU A 132 -5.37 3.92 1.41
C LEU A 132 -4.78 2.53 1.15
N LEU A 133 -4.45 2.21 -0.11
CA LEU A 133 -3.81 0.96 -0.46
C LEU A 133 -2.42 0.84 0.18
N GLY A 134 -1.63 1.92 0.20
CA GLY A 134 -0.34 1.96 0.87
C GLY A 134 -0.45 1.77 2.39
N MET A 135 -1.47 2.36 3.02
CA MET A 135 -1.73 2.23 4.45
C MET A 135 -1.99 0.77 4.85
N VAL A 136 -2.68 -0.01 4.03
CA VAL A 136 -2.92 -1.45 4.28
C VAL A 136 -1.61 -2.26 4.27
N GLY A 137 -0.62 -1.83 3.48
CA GLY A 137 0.71 -2.46 3.47
C GLY A 137 1.59 -2.13 4.68
N SER A 138 1.32 -1.02 5.38
CA SER A 138 2.06 -0.59 6.57
C SER A 138 1.11 -0.11 7.69
N PRO A 139 0.38 -1.04 8.35
CA PRO A 139 -0.67 -0.69 9.29
C PRO A 139 -0.16 -0.12 10.62
N TYR A 140 1.14 -0.12 10.87
CA TYR A 140 1.72 0.39 12.12
C TYR A 140 2.23 1.84 12.00
N ASP A 141 2.71 2.25 10.83
CA ASP A 141 3.30 3.58 10.63
C ASP A 141 2.37 4.52 9.83
N GLY A 142 1.51 3.98 8.96
CA GLY A 142 0.69 4.76 8.03
C GLY A 142 -0.63 5.34 8.57
N PRO A 143 -1.42 4.62 9.41
CA PRO A 143 -2.78 5.05 9.71
C PRO A 143 -2.93 6.40 10.42
N LEU A 144 -2.00 6.75 11.31
CA LEU A 144 -2.06 8.04 12.01
C LEU A 144 -1.79 9.21 11.07
N GLU A 145 -0.74 9.12 10.24
CA GLU A 145 -0.44 10.14 9.22
C GLU A 145 -1.62 10.28 8.24
N PHE A 146 -2.20 9.15 7.81
CA PHE A 146 -3.37 9.15 6.94
C PHE A 146 -4.59 9.82 7.59
N ALA A 147 -4.89 9.49 8.85
CA ALA A 147 -6.01 10.10 9.59
C ALA A 147 -5.83 11.62 9.72
N GLN A 148 -4.61 12.09 10.01
CA GLN A 148 -4.31 13.54 10.05
C GLN A 148 -4.51 14.18 8.66
N ALA A 149 -4.05 13.51 7.61
CA ALA A 149 -4.22 13.98 6.23
C ALA A 149 -5.69 14.05 5.80
N VAL A 150 -6.52 13.10 6.23
CA VAL A 150 -7.98 13.15 6.01
C VAL A 150 -8.57 14.41 6.64
N VAL A 151 -8.25 14.70 7.89
CA VAL A 151 -8.76 15.90 8.59
C VAL A 151 -8.30 17.19 7.90
N ALA A 152 -7.04 17.26 7.47
CA ALA A 152 -6.54 18.44 6.73
C ALA A 152 -7.30 18.62 5.40
N LEU A 153 -7.51 17.52 4.67
CA LEU A 153 -8.19 17.53 3.38
C LEU A 153 -9.68 17.90 3.51
N GLU A 154 -10.35 17.52 4.61
CA GLU A 154 -11.71 17.97 4.93
C GLU A 154 -11.82 19.50 5.07
N HIS A 155 -10.72 20.17 5.43
CA HIS A 155 -10.63 21.63 5.53
C HIS A 155 -10.04 22.28 4.27
N GLY A 156 -9.81 21.52 3.19
CA GLY A 156 -9.29 22.01 1.92
C GLY A 156 -7.76 22.07 1.83
N ASP A 157 -7.03 21.55 2.82
CA ASP A 157 -5.57 21.43 2.76
C ASP A 157 -5.15 20.04 2.25
N GLY A 158 -4.76 19.97 0.98
CA GLY A 158 -4.29 18.73 0.36
C GLY A 158 -2.80 18.41 0.60
N ALA A 159 -2.02 19.32 1.19
CA ALA A 159 -0.57 19.14 1.28
C ALA A 159 -0.14 17.90 2.11
N PRO A 160 -0.80 17.56 3.25
CA PRO A 160 -0.46 16.36 3.99
C PRO A 160 -0.76 15.08 3.21
N MET A 161 -1.91 15.01 2.53
CA MET A 161 -2.30 13.85 1.72
C MET A 161 -1.34 13.66 0.52
N TYR A 162 -0.97 14.75 -0.15
CA TYR A 162 0.02 14.70 -1.21
C TYR A 162 1.40 14.23 -0.70
N THR A 163 1.86 14.78 0.43
CA THR A 163 3.15 14.39 1.05
C THR A 163 3.17 12.93 1.48
N GLY A 164 2.06 12.42 2.05
CA GLY A 164 1.93 10.99 2.36
C GLY A 164 2.07 10.14 1.10
N SER A 165 1.46 10.56 -0.01
CA SER A 165 1.43 9.78 -1.25
C SER A 165 2.82 9.55 -1.87
N THR A 166 3.76 10.47 -1.66
CA THR A 166 5.14 10.32 -2.14
C THR A 166 5.99 9.41 -1.26
N LYS A 167 5.60 9.19 0.01
CA LYS A 167 6.27 8.26 0.93
C LYS A 167 5.80 6.82 0.78
N ALA A 168 4.52 6.61 0.48
CA ALA A 168 3.81 5.32 0.58
C ALA A 168 4.38 4.15 -0.27
N TRP A 169 5.31 4.42 -1.20
CA TRP A 169 5.90 3.41 -2.09
C TRP A 169 7.40 3.15 -1.84
N PHE A 170 8.03 3.95 -0.96
CA PHE A 170 9.49 3.95 -0.76
C PHE A 170 9.92 3.79 0.72
N ALA A 171 8.97 3.56 1.62
CA ALA A 171 9.23 3.22 3.03
C ALA A 171 9.18 1.69 3.24
#